data_AF-A0A815PIS2-F1
#
_entry.id   AF-A0A815PIS2-F1
#
_cell.length_a   1.000
_cell.length_b   1.000
_cell.length_c   1.000
_cell.angle_alpha   90.00
_cell.angle_beta   90.00
_cell.angle_gamma   90.00
#
_symmetry.space_group_name_H-M   'P 1'
#
loop_
_entity.id
_entity.type
_entity.pdbx_description
1 polymer ?
#
loop_
_entity_poly.entity_id
_entity_poly.type
_entity_poly.pdbx_seq_one_letter_code
_entity_poly.pdbx_strand_id
1 'polypeptide(L)'
;MTDTLRSFLVLFLITTENNALYCPNQKSIEQPRAESNIPGAVIVVVNATDVLYEQAFDYQSILPQLVEKQLIDLDTDINQYLSEPDRKIFHPHYPSHSITLRKLLSHSDSIAVNTQGWINFYRPSDSAFMEATLTDMCFTYINPNTSNRLPEPPGSVTYYSNEGSGLAALVVEE
;
A
#
# COMPACT_ATOMS: atom_id res chain seq x y z
N MET A 1 10.02 -11.50 -26.38
CA MET A 1 8.59 -11.82 -26.18
C MET A 1 8.21 -11.06 -24.92
N THR A 2 7.70 -9.85 -25.13
CA THR A 2 7.52 -8.80 -24.12
C THR A 2 6.03 -8.65 -23.88
N ASP A 3 5.53 -9.41 -22.92
CA ASP A 3 4.27 -9.19 -22.22
C ASP A 3 4.70 -9.01 -20.75
N THR A 4 4.23 -8.07 -19.94
CA THR A 4 2.87 -7.57 -19.81
C THR A 4 2.91 -6.21 -19.11
N LEU A 5 2.24 -5.19 -19.64
CA LEU A 5 1.88 -3.99 -18.90
C LEU A 5 0.83 -4.39 -17.85
N ARG A 6 1.18 -4.37 -16.56
CA ARG A 6 0.20 -4.46 -15.47
C ARG A 6 -0.15 -3.04 -15.04
N SER A 7 -1.10 -2.44 -15.75
CA SER A 7 -1.63 -1.13 -15.40
C SER A 7 -2.38 -1.21 -14.06
N PHE A 8 -1.90 -0.53 -13.03
CA PHE A 8 -2.69 -0.25 -11.84
C PHE A 8 -3.59 0.95 -12.14
N LEU A 9 -4.85 0.69 -12.45
CA LEU A 9 -5.88 1.72 -12.57
C LEU A 9 -6.42 2.03 -11.18
N VAL A 10 -6.05 3.19 -10.62
CA VAL A 10 -6.78 3.75 -9.47
C VAL A 10 -8.00 4.47 -10.02
N LEU A 11 -9.13 3.76 -10.07
CA LEU A 11 -10.40 4.30 -10.54
C LEU A 11 -11.11 5.02 -9.39
N PHE A 12 -11.07 6.35 -9.38
CA PHE A 12 -11.95 7.16 -8.53
C PHE A 12 -13.32 7.31 -9.20
N LEU A 13 -14.27 6.46 -8.82
CA LEU A 13 -15.69 6.67 -9.14
C LEU A 13 -16.32 7.55 -8.07
N ILE A 14 -16.39 8.85 -8.32
CA ILE A 14 -17.20 9.77 -7.51
C ILE A 14 -18.62 9.73 -8.08
N THR A 15 -19.49 8.93 -7.45
CA THR A 15 -20.93 9.00 -7.70
C THR A 15 -21.58 9.89 -6.65
N THR A 16 -22.23 10.96 -7.07
CA THR A 16 -23.12 11.74 -6.21
C THR A 16 -24.52 11.14 -6.34
N GLU A 17 -24.89 10.21 -5.46
CA GLU A 17 -26.23 9.66 -5.47
C GLU A 17 -27.14 10.43 -4.52
N ASN A 18 -28.05 11.24 -5.06
CA ASN A 18 -29.03 12.01 -4.28
C ASN A 18 -30.16 11.15 -3.68
N ASN A 19 -30.09 9.83 -3.78
CA ASN A 19 -31.13 8.91 -3.32
C ASN A 19 -30.52 7.75 -2.53
N ALA A 20 -30.72 7.75 -1.22
CA ALA A 20 -30.26 6.71 -0.28
C ALA A 20 -30.87 5.30 -0.49
N LEU A 21 -31.60 5.08 -1.58
CA LEU A 21 -32.31 3.84 -1.89
C LEU A 21 -31.54 2.88 -2.80
N TYR A 22 -30.37 3.28 -3.31
CA TYR A 22 -29.62 2.49 -4.29
C TYR A 22 -28.14 2.24 -3.92
N CYS A 23 -27.82 2.12 -2.62
CA CYS A 23 -26.51 1.61 -2.22
C CYS A 23 -26.31 0.19 -2.78
N PRO A 24 -25.30 -0.05 -3.63
CA PRO A 24 -25.04 -1.37 -4.17
C PRO A 24 -24.70 -2.33 -3.02
N ASN A 25 -25.26 -3.53 -3.06
CA ASN A 25 -24.95 -4.56 -2.06
C ASN A 25 -23.57 -5.17 -2.35
N GLN A 26 -22.95 -5.75 -1.31
CA GLN A 26 -21.60 -6.35 -1.39
C GLN A 26 -21.45 -7.30 -2.59
N LYS A 27 -22.48 -8.10 -2.89
CA LYS A 27 -22.47 -9.07 -3.98
C LYS A 27 -22.39 -8.42 -5.37
N SER A 28 -23.07 -7.29 -5.57
CA SER A 28 -23.00 -6.50 -6.81
C SER A 28 -21.65 -5.79 -7.02
N ILE A 29 -20.85 -5.64 -5.96
CA ILE A 29 -19.48 -5.07 -6.04
C ILE A 29 -18.45 -6.19 -6.29
N GLU A 30 -18.63 -7.34 -5.64
CA GLU A 30 -17.69 -8.47 -5.72
C GLU A 30 -17.67 -9.17 -7.08
N GLN A 31 -18.78 -9.17 -7.82
CA GLN A 31 -18.88 -9.85 -9.11
C GLN A 31 -18.06 -9.16 -10.22
N PRO A 32 -18.17 -7.83 -10.44
CA PRO A 32 -17.26 -7.12 -11.34
C PRO A 32 -15.79 -7.23 -10.91
N ARG A 33 -15.50 -7.29 -9.60
CA ARG A 33 -14.13 -7.43 -9.05
C ARG A 33 -13.47 -8.74 -9.49
N ALA A 34 -14.18 -9.87 -9.39
CA ALA A 34 -13.66 -11.18 -9.78
C ALA A 34 -13.31 -11.26 -11.28
N GLU A 35 -14.00 -10.46 -12.09
CA GLU A 35 -13.81 -10.41 -13.54
C GLU A 35 -12.69 -9.43 -13.96
N SER A 36 -12.31 -8.49 -13.10
CA SER A 36 -11.40 -7.37 -13.44
C SER A 36 -10.02 -7.40 -12.77
N ASN A 37 -9.70 -8.42 -11.96
CA ASN A 37 -8.40 -8.55 -11.28
C ASN A 37 -7.97 -7.28 -10.52
N ILE A 38 -8.92 -6.57 -9.93
CA ILE A 38 -8.62 -5.35 -9.16
C ILE A 38 -8.00 -5.77 -7.81
N PRO A 39 -6.76 -5.33 -7.50
CA PRO A 39 -6.03 -5.75 -6.30
C PRO A 39 -6.54 -5.08 -5.02
N GLY A 40 -7.30 -3.99 -5.16
CA GLY A 40 -8.14 -3.46 -4.10
C GLY A 40 -8.87 -2.18 -4.42
N ALA A 41 -9.84 -1.86 -3.57
CA ALA A 41 -10.70 -0.70 -3.71
C ALA A 41 -10.96 -0.08 -2.34
N VAL A 42 -10.86 1.24 -2.24
CA VAL A 42 -11.32 1.98 -1.07
C VAL A 42 -12.61 2.70 -1.43
N ILE A 43 -13.69 2.36 -0.74
CA ILE A 43 -14.97 3.06 -0.86
C ILE A 43 -14.94 4.21 0.14
N VAL A 44 -14.96 5.44 -0.36
CA VAL A 44 -15.09 6.64 0.47
C VAL A 44 -16.38 7.35 0.12
N VAL A 45 -17.25 7.53 1.11
CA VAL A 45 -18.47 8.33 1.02
C VAL A 45 -18.22 9.63 1.75
N VAL A 46 -18.41 10.75 1.06
CA VAL A 46 -18.17 12.11 1.58
C VAL A 46 -19.42 12.97 1.45
N ASN A 47 -19.55 13.99 2.29
CA ASN A 47 -20.43 15.13 2.05
C ASN A 47 -19.58 16.38 1.71
N ALA A 48 -20.19 17.57 1.67
CA ALA A 48 -19.49 18.81 1.32
C ALA A 48 -18.37 19.22 2.32
N THR A 49 -18.36 18.66 3.53
CA THR A 49 -17.50 19.08 4.65
C THR A 49 -16.74 17.94 5.33
N ASP A 50 -17.17 16.69 5.18
CA ASP A 50 -16.79 15.55 6.00
C ASP A 50 -16.73 14.25 5.20
N VAL A 51 -15.91 13.31 5.67
CA VAL A 51 -15.94 11.90 5.26
C VAL A 51 -16.97 11.18 6.13
N LEU A 52 -18.02 10.65 5.51
CA LEU A 52 -19.13 9.97 6.20
C LEU A 52 -18.86 8.48 6.39
N TYR A 53 -18.11 7.87 5.48
CA TYR A 53 -17.78 6.45 5.53
C TYR A 53 -16.53 6.18 4.68
N GLU A 54 -15.63 5.36 5.19
CA GLU A 54 -14.44 4.91 4.48
C GLU A 54 -14.25 3.43 4.76
N GLN A 55 -14.17 2.61 3.71
CA GLN A 55 -13.85 1.21 3.84
C GLN A 55 -12.94 0.75 2.70
N ALA A 56 -11.74 0.35 3.06
CA ALA A 56 -10.80 -0.33 2.18
C ALA A 56 -11.15 -1.82 2.07
N PHE A 57 -11.14 -2.32 0.85
CA PHE A 57 -11.23 -3.72 0.51
C PHE A 57 -9.95 -4.13 -0.23
N ASP A 58 -9.46 -5.31 0.14
CA ASP A 58 -8.54 -6.19 -0.59
C ASP A 58 -7.06 -6.34 -0.18
N TYR A 59 -6.34 -5.35 0.39
CA TYR A 59 -4.99 -5.67 0.89
C TYR A 59 -5.03 -6.69 2.04
N GLN A 60 -5.94 -6.49 2.99
CA GLN A 60 -6.13 -7.41 4.10
C GLN A 60 -6.83 -8.73 3.71
N SER A 61 -7.40 -8.86 2.49
CA SER A 61 -8.13 -10.07 2.06
C SER A 61 -7.28 -11.01 1.21
N ILE A 62 -6.30 -10.50 0.46
CA ILE A 62 -5.35 -11.30 -0.34
C ILE A 62 -4.26 -11.89 0.55
N LEU A 63 -3.77 -11.13 1.53
CA LEU A 63 -2.68 -11.56 2.41
C LEU A 63 -2.98 -12.87 3.17
N PRO A 64 -4.15 -13.06 3.82
CA PRO A 64 -4.51 -14.34 4.43
C PRO A 64 -4.48 -15.50 3.44
N GLN A 65 -4.91 -15.30 2.19
CA GLN A 65 -4.92 -16.36 1.16
C GLN A 65 -3.50 -16.72 0.70
N LEU A 66 -2.60 -15.74 0.58
CA LEU A 66 -1.19 -15.99 0.24
C LEU A 66 -0.47 -16.69 1.40
N VAL A 67 -0.79 -16.33 2.64
CA VAL A 67 -0.30 -17.00 3.86
C VAL A 67 -0.80 -18.45 3.93
N GLU A 68 -2.10 -18.68 3.70
CA GLU A 68 -2.68 -20.03 3.66
C GLU A 68 -2.04 -20.91 2.58
N LYS A 69 -1.68 -20.33 1.44
CA LYS A 69 -0.97 -21.00 0.35
C LYS A 69 0.55 -21.14 0.60
N GLN A 70 1.06 -20.65 1.74
CA GLN A 70 2.48 -20.66 2.08
C GLN A 70 3.38 -19.93 1.06
N LEU A 71 2.81 -18.97 0.33
CA LEU A 71 3.56 -18.15 -0.63
C LEU A 71 4.25 -16.98 0.07
N ILE A 72 3.67 -16.51 1.18
CA ILE A 72 4.23 -15.46 2.03
C ILE A 72 4.10 -15.86 3.50
N ASP A 73 4.96 -15.30 4.34
CA ASP A 73 4.90 -15.40 5.79
C ASP A 73 4.93 -13.97 6.36
N LEU A 74 4.00 -13.68 7.28
CA LEU A 74 3.86 -12.36 7.89
C LEU A 74 5.05 -11.98 8.78
N ASP A 75 5.82 -12.97 9.25
CA ASP A 75 6.93 -12.79 10.18
C ASP A 75 8.31 -12.92 9.52
N THR A 76 8.35 -13.27 8.23
CA THR A 76 9.58 -13.24 7.44
C THR A 76 9.99 -11.80 7.10
N ASP A 77 11.30 -11.56 7.03
CA ASP A 77 11.85 -10.27 6.62
C ASP A 77 11.44 -9.96 5.17
N ILE A 78 10.88 -8.77 4.94
CA ILE A 78 10.38 -8.36 3.63
C ILE A 78 11.46 -8.41 2.53
N ASN A 79 12.73 -8.23 2.89
CA ASN A 79 13.84 -8.29 1.93
C ASN A 79 14.05 -9.68 1.32
N GLN A 80 13.37 -10.72 1.83
CA GLN A 80 13.36 -12.04 1.21
C GLN A 80 12.38 -12.15 0.04
N TYR A 81 11.40 -11.25 -0.04
CA TYR A 81 10.40 -11.20 -1.10
C TYR A 81 10.77 -10.18 -2.19
N LEU A 82 11.54 -9.15 -1.84
CA LEU A 82 11.95 -8.10 -2.78
C LEU A 82 13.03 -8.60 -3.76
N SER A 83 12.82 -8.31 -5.04
CA SER A 83 13.60 -8.78 -6.20
C SER A 83 14.85 -7.94 -6.47
N GLU A 84 14.96 -6.77 -5.83
CA GLU A 84 16.08 -5.83 -5.97
C GLU A 84 17.17 -6.10 -4.90
N PRO A 85 18.20 -6.93 -5.18
CA PRO A 85 19.14 -7.42 -4.16
C PRO A 85 20.01 -6.30 -3.54
N ASP A 86 20.24 -5.23 -4.30
CA ASP A 86 21.08 -4.09 -3.91
C ASP A 86 20.30 -3.01 -3.15
N ARG A 87 18.97 -3.11 -3.08
CA ARG A 87 18.08 -2.15 -2.42
C ARG A 87 17.38 -2.83 -1.25
N LYS A 88 18.09 -3.04 -0.14
CA LYS A 88 17.49 -3.61 1.08
C LYS A 88 16.85 -2.54 1.93
N ILE A 89 15.63 -2.77 2.40
CA ILE A 89 14.94 -1.92 3.36
C ILE A 89 15.34 -2.33 4.78
N PHE A 90 15.95 -1.42 5.54
CA PHE A 90 16.29 -1.62 6.95
C PHE A 90 16.09 -0.32 7.73
N HIS A 91 16.03 -0.45 9.06
CA HIS A 91 15.98 0.70 9.95
C HIS A 91 17.40 1.22 10.24
N PRO A 92 17.75 2.50 9.97
CA PRO A 92 19.10 3.03 10.15
C PRO A 92 19.67 2.85 11.56
N HIS A 93 18.83 3.09 12.57
CA HIS A 93 19.20 2.97 13.98
C HIS A 93 19.00 1.57 14.57
N TYR A 94 18.28 0.69 13.88
CA TYR A 94 17.98 -0.66 14.34
C TYR A 94 18.16 -1.67 13.20
N PRO A 95 19.35 -1.74 12.57
CA PRO A 95 19.56 -2.52 11.35
C PRO A 95 19.43 -4.04 11.55
N SER A 96 19.53 -4.50 12.81
CA SER A 96 19.31 -5.90 13.18
C SER A 96 17.84 -6.28 13.36
N HIS A 97 16.93 -5.30 13.38
CA HIS A 97 15.50 -5.55 13.51
C HIS A 97 14.90 -5.74 12.12
N SER A 98 14.45 -6.95 11.83
CA SER A 98 13.75 -7.25 10.58
C SER A 98 12.48 -6.41 10.46
N ILE A 99 12.21 -5.94 9.24
CA ILE A 99 10.91 -5.36 8.90
C ILE A 99 10.12 -6.50 8.26
N THR A 100 8.94 -6.79 8.80
CA THR A 100 8.10 -7.91 8.36
C THR A 100 6.77 -7.38 7.84
N LEU A 101 6.06 -8.17 7.04
CA LEU A 101 4.72 -7.82 6.57
C LEU A 101 3.77 -7.52 7.74
N ARG A 102 3.84 -8.27 8.84
CA ARG A 102 3.05 -7.98 10.05
C ARG A 102 3.31 -6.57 10.58
N LYS A 103 4.56 -6.14 10.59
CA LYS A 103 4.93 -4.80 11.08
C LYS A 103 4.41 -3.71 10.16
N LEU A 104 4.52 -3.90 8.84
CA LEU A 104 3.96 -2.95 7.85
C LEU A 104 2.45 -2.82 7.98
N LEU A 105 1.73 -3.94 8.06
CA LEU A 105 0.26 -3.96 8.10
C LEU A 105 -0.32 -3.48 9.43
N SER A 106 0.46 -3.60 10.51
CA SER A 106 0.10 -3.06 11.83
C SER A 106 0.61 -1.65 12.04
N HIS A 107 1.19 -1.02 11.02
CA HIS A 107 1.79 0.31 11.10
C HIS A 107 2.82 0.40 12.25
N SER A 108 3.59 -0.65 12.48
CA SER A 108 4.61 -0.72 13.54
C SER A 108 6.05 -0.81 13.02
N ASP A 109 6.24 -0.67 11.71
CA ASP A 109 7.54 -0.69 11.04
C ASP A 109 8.45 0.53 11.30
N SER A 110 7.94 1.53 12.03
CA SER A 110 8.66 2.77 12.39
C SER A 110 9.06 3.64 11.17
N ILE A 111 8.32 3.56 10.07
CA ILE A 111 8.38 4.52 8.96
C ILE A 111 7.55 5.75 9.33
N ALA A 112 8.16 6.93 9.22
CA ALA A 112 7.49 8.20 9.45
C ALA A 112 7.05 8.84 8.13
N VAL A 113 6.13 9.80 8.21
CA VAL A 113 5.67 10.56 7.04
C VAL A 113 6.84 11.36 6.44
N ASN A 114 7.09 11.19 5.14
CA ASN A 114 8.06 11.98 4.40
C ASN A 114 7.37 13.16 3.69
N THR A 115 7.09 14.26 4.41
CA THR A 115 6.36 15.41 3.86
C THR A 115 7.05 16.02 2.63
N GLN A 116 8.37 16.10 2.62
CA GLN A 116 9.11 16.66 1.49
C GLN A 116 9.09 15.73 0.27
N GLY A 117 9.21 14.42 0.51
CA GLY A 117 8.99 13.41 -0.52
C GLY A 117 7.61 13.58 -1.11
N TRP A 118 6.57 13.67 -0.27
CA TRP A 118 5.18 13.79 -0.69
C TRP A 118 5.01 14.98 -1.65
N ILE A 119 5.44 16.18 -1.24
CA ILE A 119 5.37 17.38 -2.09
C ILE A 119 6.08 17.19 -3.45
N ASN A 120 7.18 16.44 -3.49
CA ASN A 120 7.93 16.20 -4.72
C ASN A 120 7.30 15.11 -5.62
N PHE A 121 6.49 14.20 -5.06
CA PHE A 121 5.83 13.13 -5.81
C PHE A 121 4.61 13.64 -6.55
N TYR A 122 3.74 14.36 -5.83
CA TYR A 122 2.42 14.69 -6.30
C TYR A 122 2.53 15.89 -7.25
N ARG A 123 2.83 15.56 -8.50
CA ARG A 123 3.00 16.51 -9.59
C ARG A 123 1.66 16.78 -10.27
N PRO A 124 1.47 17.97 -10.87
CA PRO A 124 0.25 18.28 -11.62
C PRO A 124 -0.07 17.20 -12.65
N SER A 125 -1.35 16.90 -12.82
CA SER A 125 -1.86 15.91 -13.78
C SER A 125 -1.44 14.46 -13.50
N ASP A 126 -1.04 14.14 -12.27
CA ASP A 126 -0.72 12.76 -11.85
C ASP A 126 0.39 12.09 -12.69
N SER A 127 1.27 12.89 -13.31
CA SER A 127 2.30 12.38 -14.23
C SER A 127 3.26 11.41 -13.54
N ALA A 128 3.47 11.57 -12.24
CA ALA A 128 4.30 10.67 -11.43
C ALA A 128 3.80 9.22 -11.43
N PHE A 129 2.49 8.99 -11.51
CA PHE A 129 1.91 7.63 -11.57
C PHE A 129 2.08 6.96 -12.95
N MET A 130 2.36 7.75 -13.99
CA MET A 130 2.65 7.24 -15.34
C MET A 130 4.16 7.07 -15.58
N GLU A 131 4.99 7.77 -14.80
CA GLU A 131 6.44 7.85 -14.98
C GLU A 131 7.24 6.98 -13.99
N ALA A 132 6.63 6.53 -12.88
CA ALA A 132 7.30 5.76 -11.84
C ALA A 132 6.54 4.46 -11.51
N THR A 133 7.29 3.38 -11.26
CA THR A 133 6.72 2.10 -10.79
C THR A 133 6.45 2.13 -9.28
N LEU A 134 5.70 1.14 -8.76
CA LEU A 134 5.53 0.97 -7.30
C LEU A 134 6.88 0.75 -6.61
N THR A 135 7.78 -0.02 -7.24
CA THR A 135 9.17 -0.22 -6.81
C THR A 135 9.92 1.10 -6.70
N ASP A 136 9.87 1.95 -7.74
CA ASP A 136 10.52 3.26 -7.74
C ASP A 136 9.98 4.17 -6.64
N MET A 137 8.66 4.17 -6.44
CA MET A 137 8.03 4.91 -5.36
C MET A 137 8.51 4.40 -4.00
N CYS A 138 8.36 3.11 -3.70
CA CYS A 138 8.74 2.56 -2.39
C CYS A 138 10.20 2.88 -2.05
N PHE A 139 11.13 2.61 -2.96
CA PHE A 139 12.55 2.83 -2.67
C PHE A 139 13.01 4.28 -2.72
N THR A 140 12.31 5.17 -3.44
CA THR A 140 12.61 6.60 -3.42
C THR A 140 12.12 7.24 -2.12
N TYR A 141 10.95 6.83 -1.62
CA TYR A 141 10.28 7.42 -0.46
C TYR A 141 10.76 6.84 0.87
N ILE A 142 10.83 5.52 0.94
CA ILE A 142 11.20 4.76 2.15
C ILE A 142 12.71 4.69 2.31
N ASN A 143 13.45 5.09 1.25
CA ASN A 143 14.89 4.98 1.08
C ASN A 143 15.58 4.77 2.43
N PRO A 144 16.16 3.58 2.66
CA PRO A 144 16.69 3.15 3.95
C PRO A 144 17.80 4.07 4.49
N ASN A 145 18.29 5.01 3.69
CA ASN A 145 19.28 6.02 4.08
C ASN A 145 18.68 7.40 4.40
N THR A 146 17.35 7.56 4.33
CA THR A 146 16.68 8.83 4.65
C THR A 146 16.18 8.88 6.08
N SER A 147 16.13 10.08 6.65
CA SER A 147 15.76 10.38 8.03
C SER A 147 14.28 10.18 8.36
N ASN A 148 13.48 9.60 7.46
CA ASN A 148 12.02 9.45 7.65
C ASN A 148 11.68 8.18 8.41
N ARG A 149 12.38 7.99 9.53
CA ARG A 149 12.20 6.87 10.45
C ARG A 149 11.95 7.43 11.83
N LEU A 150 11.05 6.79 12.54
CA LEU A 150 10.84 7.09 13.94
C LEU A 150 12.08 6.66 14.75
N PRO A 151 12.39 7.32 15.88
CA PRO A 151 13.51 6.92 16.74
C PRO A 151 13.27 5.58 17.48
N GLU A 152 12.06 5.03 17.40
CA GLU A 152 11.65 3.78 18.02
C GLU A 152 11.97 2.54 17.16
N PRO A 153 12.23 1.38 17.78
CA PRO A 153 12.50 0.15 17.05
C PRO A 153 11.26 -0.42 16.35
N PRO A 154 11.39 -1.03 15.16
CA PRO A 154 10.28 -1.68 14.47
C PRO A 154 9.58 -2.74 15.34
N GLY A 155 8.28 -2.53 15.56
CA GLY A 155 7.38 -3.35 16.37
C GLY A 155 7.05 -2.78 17.75
N SER A 156 7.65 -1.65 18.15
CA SER A 156 7.48 -1.09 19.49
C SER A 156 6.41 -0.01 19.61
N VAL A 157 6.09 0.68 18.51
CA VAL A 157 5.06 1.71 18.44
C VAL A 157 4.19 1.49 17.22
N THR A 158 2.94 1.91 17.29
CA THR A 158 2.05 2.00 16.13
C THR A 158 1.98 3.44 15.66
N TYR A 159 2.36 3.69 14.41
CA TYR A 159 2.35 4.98 13.76
C TYR A 159 1.94 4.83 12.30
N TYR A 160 0.83 5.45 11.93
CA TYR A 160 0.27 5.37 10.59
C TYR A 160 1.28 5.84 9.53
N SER A 161 1.50 4.99 8.52
CA SER A 161 2.39 5.27 7.38
C SER A 161 1.81 4.71 6.10
N ASN A 162 1.61 5.59 5.13
CA ASN A 162 1.21 5.22 3.76
C ASN A 162 2.33 4.48 3.05
N GLU A 163 3.57 4.86 3.35
CA GLU A 163 4.77 4.26 2.81
C GLU A 163 4.93 2.83 3.30
N GLY A 164 4.66 2.54 4.58
CA GLY A 164 4.59 1.18 5.11
C GLY A 164 3.57 0.31 4.37
N SER A 165 2.38 0.85 4.11
CA SER A 165 1.34 0.17 3.31
C SER A 165 1.78 -0.05 1.85
N GLY A 166 2.41 0.93 1.22
CA GLY A 166 2.94 0.82 -0.14
C GLY A 166 4.03 -0.26 -0.26
N LEU A 167 4.85 -0.43 0.78
CA LEU A 167 5.84 -1.50 0.80
C LEU A 167 5.22 -2.88 0.99
N ALA A 168 4.16 -2.99 1.80
CA ALA A 168 3.41 -4.24 1.91
C ALA A 168 2.76 -4.61 0.57
N ALA A 169 2.32 -3.60 -0.19
CA ALA A 169 1.81 -3.80 -1.54
C ALA A 169 2.87 -4.32 -2.50
N LEU A 170 4.07 -3.74 -2.48
CA LEU A 170 5.18 -4.18 -3.32
C LEU A 170 5.55 -5.65 -3.05
N VAL A 171 5.57 -6.07 -1.78
CA VAL A 171 5.83 -7.47 -1.40
C VAL A 171 4.76 -8.43 -1.93
N VAL A 172 3.52 -7.97 -2.11
CA VAL A 172 2.44 -8.79 -2.69
C VAL A 172 2.48 -8.81 -4.22
N GLU A 173 3.03 -7.76 -4.85
CA GLU A 173 3.15 -7.64 -6.30
C GLU A 173 4.21 -8.58 -6.89
N GLU A 174 5.32 -8.75 -6.18
CA GLU A 174 6.49 -9.57 -6.57
C GLU A 174 6.35 -11.06 -6.25
#